data_AF-A0A402AA67-F1
#
_entry.id   AF-A0A402AA67-F1
#
_cell.length_a   1.000
_cell.length_b   1.000
_cell.length_c   1.000
_cell.angle_alpha   90.00
_cell.angle_beta   90.00
_cell.angle_gamma   90.00
#
_symmetry.space_group_name_H-M   'P 1'
#
loop_
_entity.id
_entity.type
_entity.pdbx_description
1 polymer ?
#
loop_
_entity_poly.entity_id
_entity_poly.type
_entity_poly.pdbx_seq_one_letter_code
_entity_poly.pdbx_strand_id
1 'polypeptide(L)' 'MNAVQYVHDHGSITNREHRTLTGISDRTATRDLGLLVERGRLQGLEKEATFFIERNLSMYPRLSYTASEKNL' A
#
# COMPACT_ATOMS: atom_id res chain seq x y z
N MET A 1 -5.57 3.55 15.66
CA MET A 1 -4.41 3.68 14.76
C MET A 1 -4.85 3.22 13.38
N ASN A 2 -4.54 3.95 12.30
CA ASN A 2 -4.99 3.61 10.94
C ASN A 2 -3.83 3.04 10.10
N ALA A 3 -4.15 2.36 8.99
CA ALA A 3 -3.16 1.70 8.14
C ALA A 3 -2.08 2.66 7.62
N VAL A 4 -2.44 3.87 7.22
CA VAL A 4 -1.50 4.87 6.68
C VAL A 4 -0.47 5.29 7.73
N GLN A 5 -0.91 5.58 8.95
CA GLN A 5 -0.02 5.92 10.05
C GLN A 5 0.91 4.75 10.41
N TYR A 6 0.37 3.53 10.44
CA TYR A 6 1.19 2.35 10.70
C TYR A 6 2.31 2.21 9.66
N VAL A 7 2.00 2.42 8.38
CA VAL A 7 2.99 2.37 7.30
C VAL A 7 3.96 3.54 7.36
N HIS A 8 3.52 4.73 7.76
CA HIS A 8 4.41 5.86 8.00
C HIS A 8 5.45 5.53 9.09
N ASP A 9 5.03 4.83 10.15
CA ASP A 9 5.88 4.52 11.29
C ASP A 9 6.78 3.27 11.07
N HIS A 10 6.31 2.29 10.28
CA HIS A 10 6.96 0.98 10.10
C HIS A 10 7.46 0.72 8.67
N GLY A 11 7.18 1.62 7.73
CA GLY A 11 7.53 1.52 6.31
C GLY A 11 6.65 0.60 5.47
N SER A 12 6.00 -0.40 6.07
CA SER A 12 5.08 -1.31 5.37
C SER A 12 3.97 -1.86 6.27
N ILE A 13 2.93 -2.39 5.67
CA ILE A 13 1.88 -3.14 6.37
C ILE A 13 1.46 -4.37 5.56
N THR A 14 1.26 -5.48 6.25
CA THR A 14 0.65 -6.70 5.73
C THR A 14 -0.83 -6.76 6.10
N ASN A 15 -1.58 -7.62 5.40
CA ASN A 15 -2.97 -7.89 5.75
C ASN A 15 -3.14 -8.38 7.21
N ARG A 16 -2.23 -9.26 7.68
CA ARG A 16 -2.25 -9.77 9.06
C ARG A 16 -2.03 -8.67 10.09
N GLU A 17 -1.11 -7.75 9.85
CA GLU A 17 -0.87 -6.62 10.74
C GLU A 17 -2.07 -5.68 10.75
N HIS A 18 -2.63 -5.40 9.58
CA HIS A 18 -3.82 -4.56 9.47
C HIS A 18 -5.02 -5.15 10.23
N ARG A 19 -5.22 -6.47 10.16
CA ARG A 19 -6.22 -7.17 10.97
C ARG A 19 -5.94 -7.08 12.46
N THR A 20 -4.69 -7.26 12.88
CA THR A 20 -4.30 -7.14 14.30
C THR A 20 -4.53 -5.72 14.81
N LEU A 21 -4.27 -4.71 13.96
CA LEU A 21 -4.43 -3.30 14.27
C LEU A 21 -5.89 -2.87 14.43
N THR A 22 -6.79 -3.43 13.60
CA THR A 22 -8.18 -2.95 13.46
C THR A 22 -9.23 -3.93 13.98
N GLY A 23 -8.86 -5.20 14.22
CA GLY A 23 -9.77 -6.26 14.63
C GLY A 23 -10.70 -6.78 13.53
N ILE A 24 -10.52 -6.37 12.28
CA ILE A 24 -11.42 -6.75 11.18
C ILE A 24 -11.11 -8.12 10.58
N SER A 25 -12.08 -8.66 9.86
CA SER A 25 -11.92 -9.92 9.12
C SER A 25 -10.89 -9.80 7.99
N ASP A 26 -10.36 -10.94 7.56
CA ASP A 26 -9.39 -11.02 6.47
C ASP A 26 -9.91 -10.39 5.17
N ARG A 27 -11.14 -10.75 4.78
CA ARG A 27 -11.79 -10.17 3.59
C ARG A 27 -11.96 -8.66 3.70
N THR A 28 -12.29 -8.15 4.90
CA THR A 28 -12.45 -6.71 5.14
C THR A 28 -11.10 -6.01 5.04
N ALA A 29 -10.05 -6.59 5.62
CA ALA A 29 -8.70 -6.01 5.58
C ALA A 29 -8.12 -5.98 4.16
N THR A 30 -8.31 -7.04 3.37
CA THR A 30 -7.94 -7.05 1.95
C THR A 30 -8.62 -5.92 1.19
N ARG A 31 -9.94 -5.77 1.39
CA ARG A 31 -10.71 -4.72 0.71
C ARG A 31 -10.29 -3.33 1.14
N ASP A 32 -10.07 -3.11 2.44
CA ASP A 32 -9.72 -1.80 2.97
C ASP A 32 -8.33 -1.34 2.50
N LEU A 33 -7.33 -2.23 2.57
CA LEU A 33 -5.99 -1.94 2.03
C LEU A 33 -6.03 -1.76 0.50
N GLY A 34 -6.85 -2.54 -0.21
CA GLY A 34 -7.09 -2.35 -1.65
C GLY A 34 -7.65 -0.96 -1.99
N LEU A 35 -8.63 -0.47 -1.23
CA LEU A 35 -9.17 0.88 -1.39
C LEU A 35 -8.10 1.96 -1.14
N LEU A 36 -7.18 1.75 -0.22
CA LEU A 36 -6.07 2.67 0.03
C LEU A 36 -5.08 2.69 -1.15
N VAL A 37 -4.87 1.56 -1.81
CA VAL A 37 -4.08 1.49 -3.05
C VAL A 37 -4.79 2.16 -4.22
N GLU A 38 -6.07 1.87 -4.43
CA GLU A 38 -6.88 2.50 -5.48
C GLU A 38 -6.93 4.03 -5.32
N ARG A 39 -7.01 4.52 -4.07
CA ARG A 39 -6.97 5.94 -3.73
C ARG A 39 -5.56 6.54 -3.76
N GLY A 40 -4.54 5.74 -4.08
CA GLY A 40 -3.14 6.17 -4.16
C GLY A 40 -2.53 6.60 -2.83
N ARG A 41 -3.07 6.15 -1.69
CA ARG A 41 -2.50 6.36 -0.35
C ARG A 41 -1.42 5.34 -0.03
N LEU A 42 -1.56 4.12 -0.54
CA LEU A 42 -0.58 3.05 -0.44
C LEU A 42 -0.18 2.53 -1.82
N GLN A 43 0.91 1.80 -1.90
CA GLN A 43 1.33 1.05 -3.08
C GLN A 43 1.45 -0.44 -2.72
N GLY A 44 0.77 -1.31 -3.48
CA GLY A 44 0.87 -2.75 -3.31
C GLY A 44 2.15 -3.30 -3.94
N LEU A 45 2.83 -4.22 -3.26
CA LEU A 45 3.96 -4.99 -3.79
C LEU A 45 3.50 -6.39 -4.21
N GLU A 46 3.88 -6.79 -5.43
CA GLU A 46 3.57 -8.10 -5.99
C GLU A 46 4.46 -9.20 -5.39
N LYS A 47 3.92 -9.95 -4.42
CA LYS A 47 3.77 -11.42 -4.44
C LYS A 47 3.61 -11.99 -3.03
N GLU A 48 2.53 -12.76 -2.90
CA GLU A 48 2.20 -13.78 -1.89
C GLU A 48 1.98 -13.40 -0.41
N ALA A 49 2.23 -12.18 0.03
CA ALA A 49 1.74 -11.71 1.33
C ALA A 49 1.61 -10.19 1.33
N THR A 50 0.60 -9.66 0.64
CA THR A 50 0.46 -8.26 0.20
C THR A 50 1.07 -7.24 1.17
N PHE A 51 2.27 -6.78 0.85
CA PHE A 51 2.98 -5.72 1.55
C PHE A 51 2.59 -4.40 0.90
N PHE A 52 2.12 -3.46 1.70
CA PHE A 52 1.76 -2.12 1.24
C PHE A 52 2.70 -1.09 1.84
N ILE A 53 3.25 -0.21 1.02
CA ILE A 53 4.15 0.88 1.44
C ILE A 53 3.48 2.25 1.26
N GLU A 54 3.91 3.26 2.03
CA GLU A 54 3.34 4.60 1.98
C GLU A 54 3.77 5.25 0.67
N ARG A 55 2.79 5.78 -0.08
CA ARG A 55 3.09 6.52 -1.30
C ARG A 55 3.61 7.92 -0.96
N ASN A 56 4.88 8.03 -0.62
CA ASN A 56 5.56 9.30 -0.41
C ASN A 56 6.31 9.72 -1.69
N LEU A 57 5.58 10.26 -2.68
CA LEU A 57 6.14 10.68 -3.98
C LEU A 57 7.20 11.78 -3.85
N SER A 58 7.25 12.53 -2.74
CA SER A 58 8.30 13.52 -2.47
C SER A 58 9.62 12.91 -2.02
N MET A 59 9.65 11.63 -1.62
CA MET A 59 10.85 10.97 -1.09
C MET A 59 11.62 10.18 -2.17
N TYR A 60 10.99 9.91 -3.33
CA TYR A 60 11.61 9.23 -4.48
C TYR A 60 11.49 10.06 -5.77
N PRO A 61 12.37 11.06 -6.02
CA PRO A 61 12.30 11.91 -7.21
C PRO A 61 12.56 11.19 -8.55
N ARG A 62 12.81 9.87 -8.55
CA ARG A 62 13.20 9.09 -9.75
C ARG A 62 12.25 7.97 -10.17
N LEU A 63 11.12 7.79 -9.49
CA LEU A 63 10.09 6.85 -9.92
C LEU A 63 8.88 7.60 -10.50
N SER A 64 9.16 8.52 -11.43
CA SER A 64 8.25 8.70 -12.56
C SER A 64 8.15 7.34 -13.23
N TYR A 65 7.03 6.65 -13.01
CA TYR A 65 6.62 5.55 -13.85
C TYR A 65 6.82 6.02 -15.29
N THR A 66 7.82 5.48 -15.98
CA THR A 66 7.89 5.54 -17.42
C THR A 66 6.74 4.68 -17.92
N ALA A 67 5.54 5.27 -17.89
CA ALA A 67 4.40 4.78 -18.62
C ALA A 67 4.79 4.84 -20.09
N SER A 68 5.36 3.72 -20.57
CA SER A 68 5.31 3.28 -21.95
C SER A 68 5.67 4.35 -22.99
N GLU A 69 6.97 4.60 -23.17
CA GLU A 69 7.53 4.92 -24.50
C GLU A 69 7.43 3.71 -25.44
N LYS A 70 6.22 3.21 -25.66
CA LYS A 70 5.90 2.30 -26.76
C LYS A 70 4.53 2.64 -27.31
N ASN A 71 4.53 3.59 -28.25
CA ASN A 71 3.75 3.52 -29.48
C ASN A 71 4.36 4.54 -30.47
N LEU A 72 5.50 4.15 -31.03
CA LEU A 72 5.91 4.46 -32.41
C LEU A 72 5.62 3.21 -33.24
#